data_AF-A0A4S4BAA3-F1
#
_entry.id   AF-A0A4S4BAA3-F1
#
_cell.length_a   1.000
_cell.length_b   1.000
_cell.length_c   1.000
_cell.angle_alpha   90.00
_cell.angle_beta   90.00
_cell.angle_gamma   90.00
#
_symmetry.space_group_name_H-M   'P 1'
#
loop_
_entity.id
_entity.type
_entity.pdbx_description
1 polymer ?
#
loop_
_entity_poly.entity_id
_entity_poly.type
_entity_poly.pdbx_seq_one_letter_code
_entity_poly.pdbx_strand_id
1 'polypeptide(L)'
;MRVLAWILTLLLVLFGVGLAALTLGAFAALSAGAPLWLRSVGSLENAMSAGLGWADVPGFTRALVLAVLCSAVAALGAYIKPR
;
A
#
# COMPACT_ATOMS: atom_id res chain seq x y z
N MET A 1 8.26 24.88 -12.41
CA MET A 1 8.45 24.27 -11.07
C MET A 1 7.13 23.91 -10.37
N ARG A 2 6.18 24.85 -10.17
CA ARG A 2 4.91 24.56 -9.46
C ARG A 2 4.05 23.43 -10.06
N VAL A 3 3.88 23.41 -11.38
CA VAL A 3 3.10 22.35 -12.06
C VAL A 3 3.70 20.96 -11.84
N LEU A 4 5.03 20.85 -11.90
CA LEU A 4 5.75 19.60 -11.64
C LEU A 4 5.56 19.11 -10.20
N ALA A 5 5.57 20.02 -9.22
CA ALA A 5 5.31 19.67 -7.83
C ALA A 5 3.88 19.15 -7.61
N TRP A 6 2.89 19.73 -8.29
CA TRP A 6 1.51 19.24 -8.26
C TRP A 6 1.36 17.86 -8.89
N ILE A 7 1.97 17.63 -10.05
CA ILE A 7 2.00 16.31 -10.71
C ILE A 7 2.60 15.26 -9.78
N LEU A 8 3.77 15.57 -9.19
CA LEU A 8 4.43 14.65 -8.25
C LEU A 8 3.57 14.36 -7.02
N THR A 9 2.93 15.39 -6.46
CA THR A 9 2.02 15.23 -5.31
C THR A 9 0.84 14.33 -5.68
N LEU A 10 0.22 14.53 -6.84
CA LEU A 10 -0.88 13.69 -7.32
C LEU A 10 -0.44 12.22 -7.49
N LEU A 11 0.73 11.99 -8.08
CA LEU A 11 1.29 10.65 -8.24
C LEU A 11 1.55 9.97 -6.88
N LEU A 12 2.12 10.70 -5.91
CA LEU A 12 2.36 10.17 -4.57
C LEU A 12 1.05 9.87 -3.84
N VAL A 13 0.02 10.69 -4.01
CA VAL A 13 -1.31 10.43 -3.43
C VAL A 13 -1.93 9.18 -4.04
N LEU A 14 -1.94 9.04 -5.38
CA LEU A 14 -2.46 7.86 -6.05
C LEU A 14 -1.72 6.59 -5.65
N PHE A 15 -0.39 6.67 -5.58
CA PHE A 15 0.44 5.56 -5.13
C PHE A 15 0.18 5.21 -3.65
N GLY A 16 0.05 6.21 -2.78
CA GLY A 16 -0.30 6.03 -1.38
C GLY A 16 -1.67 5.38 -1.19
N VAL A 17 -2.68 5.77 -1.98
CA VAL A 17 -4.01 5.13 -1.96
C VAL A 17 -3.92 3.67 -2.40
N GLY A 18 -3.12 3.36 -3.43
CA GLY A 18 -2.86 1.98 -3.85
C GLY A 18 -2.21 1.14 -2.74
N LEU A 19 -1.17 1.67 -2.10
CA LEU A 19 -0.53 1.02 -0.96
C LEU A 19 -1.47 0.85 0.24
N ALA A 20 -2.33 1.84 0.52
CA ALA A 20 -3.32 1.75 1.58
C ALA A 20 -4.33 0.63 1.31
N ALA A 21 -4.80 0.50 0.06
CA ALA A 21 -5.69 -0.58 -0.33
C ALA A 21 -5.02 -1.96 -0.18
N LEU A 22 -3.77 -2.12 -0.63
CA LEU A 22 -3.01 -3.36 -0.46
C LEU A 22 -2.75 -3.67 1.01
N THR A 23 -2.45 -2.65 1.83
CA THR A 23 -2.26 -2.80 3.29
C THR A 23 -3.53 -3.33 3.95
N LEU A 24 -4.68 -2.72 3.64
CA LEU A 24 -5.99 -3.19 4.14
C LEU A 24 -6.26 -4.63 3.68
N GLY A 25 -5.99 -4.94 2.41
CA GLY A 25 -6.09 -6.28 1.84
C GLY A 25 -5.26 -7.32 2.58
N ALA A 26 -3.99 -7.00 2.84
CA ALA A 26 -3.06 -7.87 3.54
C ALA A 26 -3.51 -8.16 4.98
N PHE A 27 -4.00 -7.14 5.71
CA PHE A 27 -4.58 -7.35 7.04
C PHE A 27 -5.90 -8.13 7.01
N ALA A 28 -6.76 -7.90 6.00
CA ALA A 28 -7.99 -8.65 5.84
C ALA A 28 -7.75 -10.14 5.55
N ALA A 29 -6.67 -10.49 4.85
CA ALA A 29 -6.29 -11.87 4.62
C ALA A 29 -5.95 -12.64 5.91
N LEU A 30 -5.51 -11.93 6.96
CA LEU A 30 -5.18 -12.51 8.27
C LEU A 30 -6.42 -12.74 9.16
N SER A 31 -7.56 -12.13 8.82
CA SER A 31 -8.78 -12.21 9.63
C SER A 31 -9.85 -13.07 8.96
N ALA A 32 -10.35 -14.07 9.69
CA ALA A 32 -11.48 -14.92 9.26
C ALA A 32 -12.82 -14.16 9.20
N GLY A 33 -12.93 -12.97 9.78
CA GLY A 33 -14.14 -12.13 9.76
C GLY A 33 -14.16 -11.05 8.66
N ALA A 34 -13.09 -10.88 7.88
CA ALA A 34 -13.02 -9.81 6.89
C ALA A 34 -13.99 -10.00 5.70
N PRO A 35 -14.53 -8.91 5.11
CA PRO A 35 -15.41 -9.00 3.95
C PRO A 35 -14.67 -9.53 2.71
N LEU A 36 -15.40 -10.27 1.86
CA LEU A 36 -14.83 -11.03 0.73
C LEU A 36 -14.08 -10.16 -0.28
N TRP A 37 -14.61 -8.98 -0.60
CA TRP A 37 -13.97 -8.05 -1.54
C TRP A 37 -12.59 -7.59 -1.06
N LEU A 38 -12.44 -7.41 0.26
CA LEU A 38 -11.19 -6.99 0.89
C LEU A 38 -10.17 -8.14 0.87
N ARG A 39 -10.63 -9.38 1.01
CA ARG A 39 -9.78 -10.57 0.80
C ARG A 39 -9.32 -10.73 -0.64
N SER A 40 -10.13 -10.35 -1.62
CA SER A 40 -9.69 -10.33 -3.03
C SER A 40 -8.49 -9.40 -3.21
N VAL A 41 -8.49 -8.23 -2.56
CA VAL A 41 -7.32 -7.34 -2.55
C VAL A 41 -6.12 -7.99 -1.85
N GLY A 42 -6.33 -8.69 -0.74
CA GLY A 42 -5.27 -9.46 -0.07
C GLY A 42 -4.68 -10.59 -0.94
N SER A 43 -5.50 -11.25 -1.77
CA SER A 43 -5.00 -12.26 -2.71
C SER A 43 -4.11 -11.68 -3.81
N LEU A 44 -4.41 -10.46 -4.27
CA LEU A 44 -3.57 -9.73 -5.22
C LEU A 44 -2.22 -9.37 -4.58
N GLU A 45 -2.23 -8.87 -3.34
CA GLU A 45 -1.00 -8.59 -2.59
C GLU A 45 -0.15 -9.86 -2.41
N ASN A 46 -0.77 -11.00 -2.08
CA ASN A 46 -0.10 -12.30 -2.03
C ASN A 46 0.57 -12.70 -3.36
N ALA A 47 -0.13 -12.54 -4.49
CA ALA A 47 0.44 -12.84 -5.80
C ALA A 47 1.63 -11.93 -6.14
N MET A 48 1.53 -10.64 -5.83
CA MET A 48 2.62 -9.67 -6.04
C MET A 48 3.84 -9.99 -5.17
N SER A 49 3.63 -10.28 -3.89
CA SER A 49 4.69 -10.65 -2.96
C SER A 49 5.37 -11.97 -3.34
N ALA A 50 4.61 -12.95 -3.84
CA ALA A 50 5.19 -14.18 -4.37
C ALA A 50 6.10 -13.90 -5.58
N GLY A 51 5.68 -13.02 -6.50
CA GLY A 51 6.51 -12.59 -7.63
C GLY A 51 7.79 -11.85 -7.22
N LEU A 52 7.79 -11.20 -6.06
CA LEU A 52 8.96 -10.54 -5.46
C LEU A 52 9.87 -11.50 -4.66
N GLY A 53 9.53 -12.80 -4.59
CA GLY A 53 10.28 -13.79 -3.82
C GLY A 53 9.99 -13.75 -2.31
N TRP A 54 8.90 -13.10 -1.89
CA TRP A 54 8.51 -12.94 -0.49
C TRP A 54 7.41 -13.93 -0.06
N ALA A 55 7.26 -15.04 -0.78
CA ALA A 55 6.26 -16.06 -0.49
C ALA A 55 6.40 -16.66 0.93
N ASP A 56 7.65 -16.84 1.38
CA ASP A 56 7.96 -17.44 2.68
C ASP A 56 7.91 -16.45 3.85
N VAL A 57 7.73 -15.15 3.56
CA VAL A 57 7.66 -14.12 4.61
C VAL A 57 6.28 -14.18 5.29
N PRO A 58 6.21 -14.19 6.63
CA PRO A 58 4.93 -14.22 7.35
C PRO A 58 3.98 -13.09 6.91
N GLY A 59 2.70 -13.41 6.72
CA GLY A 59 1.71 -12.46 6.21
C GLY A 59 1.55 -11.19 7.07
N PHE A 60 1.68 -11.31 8.39
CA PHE A 60 1.69 -10.14 9.28
C PHE A 60 2.87 -9.20 9.01
N THR A 61 4.07 -9.75 8.85
CA THR A 61 5.28 -8.96 8.56
C THR A 61 5.13 -8.23 7.23
N ARG A 62 4.59 -8.88 6.21
CA ARG A 62 4.32 -8.28 4.89
C ARG A 62 3.30 -7.13 4.99
N ALA A 63 2.19 -7.35 5.69
CA ALA A 63 1.18 -6.32 5.94
C ALA A 63 1.77 -5.10 6.70
N LEU A 64 2.62 -5.36 7.70
CA LEU A 64 3.31 -4.32 8.46
C LEU A 64 4.28 -3.50 7.58
N VAL A 65 5.08 -4.17 6.75
CA VAL A 65 6.00 -3.49 5.81
C VAL A 65 5.22 -2.60 4.84
N LEU A 66 4.09 -3.09 4.29
CA LEU A 66 3.22 -2.29 3.43
C LEU A 66 2.64 -1.07 4.16
N ALA A 67 2.25 -1.22 5.43
CA ALA A 67 1.74 -0.11 6.24
C ALA A 67 2.81 0.98 6.48
N VAL A 68 4.06 0.56 6.73
CA VAL A 68 5.19 1.49 6.89
C VAL A 68 5.49 2.21 5.59
N LEU A 69 5.53 1.49 4.46
CA LEU A 69 5.75 2.08 3.13
C LEU A 69 4.63 3.06 2.74
N CYS A 70 3.37 2.69 3.00
CA CYS A 70 2.22 3.56 2.79
C CYS A 70 2.37 4.86 3.58
N SER A 71 2.75 4.76 4.85
CA SER A 71 2.96 5.91 5.74
C SER A 71 4.10 6.81 5.24
N ALA A 72 5.21 6.23 4.78
CA ALA A 72 6.33 6.96 4.20
C ALA A 72 5.92 7.73 2.93
N VAL A 73 5.16 7.09 2.03
CA VAL A 73 4.65 7.74 0.80
C VAL A 73 3.69 8.87 1.13
N ALA A 74 2.78 8.67 2.09
CA ALA A 74 1.85 9.72 2.53
C ALA A 74 2.62 10.91 3.14
N ALA A 75 3.64 10.65 3.97
CA ALA A 75 4.49 11.69 4.54
C ALA A 75 5.28 12.46 3.47
N LEU A 76 5.84 11.77 2.48
CA LEU A 76 6.52 12.40 1.34
C LEU A 76 5.56 13.27 0.51
N GLY A 77 4.34 12.79 0.25
CA GLY A 77 3.31 13.56 -0.45
C GLY A 77 2.93 14.83 0.31
N ALA A 78 2.79 14.74 1.64
CA ALA A 78 2.51 15.90 2.50
C ALA A 78 3.68 16.89 2.53
N TYR A 79 4.93 16.41 2.52
CA TYR A 79 6.13 17.24 2.53
C TYR A 79 6.33 18.00 1.21
N ILE A 80 6.09 17.35 0.08
CA ILE A 80 6.31 17.91 -1.27
C ILE A 80 5.16 18.82 -1.72
N LYS A 81 3.98 18.70 -1.10
CA LYS A 81 2.77 19.45 -1.46
C LYS A 81 3.09 20.95 -1.67
N PRO A 82 2.92 21.48 -2.89
CA PRO A 82 3.21 22.89 -3.18
C PRO A 82 2.26 23.82 -2.39
N ARG A 83 2.83 24.89 -1.84
CA ARG A 83 2.13 25.94 -1.09
C ARG A 83 1.62 27.06 -2.01
#